data_AF-A0A931IBZ5-F1
#
_entry.id   AF-A0A931IBZ5-F1
#
_cell.length_a   1.000
_cell.length_b   1.000
_cell.length_c   1.000
_cell.angle_alpha   90.00
_cell.angle_beta   90.00
_cell.angle_gamma   90.00
#
_symmetry.space_group_name_H-M   'P 1'
#
loop_
_entity.id
_entity.type
_entity.pdbx_description
1 polymer ?
#
loop_
_entity_poly.entity_id
_entity_poly.type
_entity_poly.pdbx_seq_one_letter_code
_entity_poly.pdbx_strand_id
1 'polypeptide(L)'
;MAGRRRGWFRSSRDSEWIQQTRSRLADAFLDMDRRQSAAETAVFASDELYPERGFGARWEPVRTRCYEAAGIYLALSEEMETAERDNTPLPGGRERVAAVIGQLGDAARAVDEFYRRDQARLEEAVGVRGSVPQLVQQVKVNAARVRRDAAESEFATYPSVLRRAAQVDEALLTLEAASAQEAAGARGALGAVRQAANRLEALARELADALAQAPSRLGAAKTAVASVNTRLAAVRNRAHGLAPAYSTLLREFNAASSADLANNERESQRAIDAANDALDRARAALAENNPESALELTTSARGNLAEAEQQVDAVTKRLALLREVRADPRATAQAVRFRLRDAQMLAVSRGLVGEWGSVLDAQVDRIDRISEALTGRHPDYLAYVAELDTVTEFIAGVVDRMRKHAGQRRE
;
A
#
# COMPACT_ATOMS: atom_id res chain seq x y z
N MET A 1 25.86 -100.85 13.92
CA MET A 1 26.10 -99.50 14.48
C MET A 1 25.38 -98.46 13.63
N ALA A 2 24.81 -97.47 14.30
CA ALA A 2 23.69 -96.65 13.87
C ALA A 2 24.00 -95.60 12.80
N GLY A 3 23.08 -95.46 11.84
CA GLY A 3 22.39 -94.21 11.49
C GLY A 3 23.21 -92.99 11.05
N ARG A 4 23.45 -92.86 9.74
CA ARG A 4 23.56 -91.54 9.08
C ARG A 4 22.18 -91.12 8.54
N ARG A 5 21.49 -90.24 9.27
CA ARG A 5 20.45 -89.36 8.74
C ARG A 5 20.78 -87.94 9.21
N ARG A 6 21.50 -87.17 8.39
CA ARG A 6 21.77 -85.74 8.61
C ARG A 6 20.92 -84.93 7.63
N GLY A 7 20.09 -84.04 8.20
CA GLY A 7 19.71 -82.75 7.61
C GLY A 7 18.77 -82.75 6.41
N TRP A 8 17.48 -83.05 6.58
CA TRP A 8 16.45 -82.67 5.59
C TRP A 8 15.23 -81.95 6.19
N PHE A 9 14.97 -82.11 7.49
CA PHE A 9 13.83 -81.47 8.17
C PHE A 9 14.15 -80.14 8.90
N ARG A 10 15.41 -79.68 8.90
CA ARG A 10 15.80 -78.39 9.48
C ARG A 10 15.74 -77.24 8.48
N SER A 11 16.00 -77.51 7.19
CA SER A 11 16.00 -76.50 6.14
C SER A 11 14.63 -75.87 5.90
N SER A 12 13.54 -76.65 5.99
CA SER A 12 12.18 -76.15 5.68
C SER A 12 11.63 -75.13 6.69
N ARG A 13 11.97 -75.26 7.98
CA ARG A 13 11.55 -74.28 9.01
C ARG A 13 12.43 -73.03 9.01
N ASP A 14 13.73 -73.21 8.74
CA ASP A 14 14.67 -72.09 8.64
C ASP A 14 14.41 -71.28 7.35
N SER A 15 14.06 -71.93 6.24
CA SER A 15 13.68 -71.25 4.98
C SER A 15 12.37 -70.47 5.11
N GLU A 16 11.35 -71.04 5.75
CA GLU A 16 10.06 -70.36 5.97
C GLU A 16 10.21 -69.14 6.89
N TRP A 17 11.02 -69.26 7.95
CA TRP A 17 11.36 -68.14 8.82
C TRP A 17 12.15 -67.04 8.09
N ILE A 18 13.14 -67.40 7.26
CA ILE A 18 13.93 -66.43 6.47
C ILE A 18 13.02 -65.66 5.50
N GLN A 19 12.12 -66.34 4.79
CA GLN A 19 11.21 -65.69 3.85
C GLN A 19 10.21 -64.75 4.54
N GLN A 20 9.60 -65.18 5.64
CA GLN A 20 8.70 -64.32 6.42
C GLN A 20 9.43 -63.09 6.99
N THR A 21 10.67 -63.28 7.42
CA THR A 21 11.52 -62.23 7.98
C THR A 21 11.94 -61.22 6.91
N ARG A 22 12.31 -61.70 5.70
CA ARG A 22 12.62 -60.87 4.53
C ARG A 22 11.43 -60.01 4.11
N SER A 23 10.22 -60.58 4.08
CA SER A 23 8.99 -59.83 3.78
C SER A 23 8.78 -58.69 4.77
N ARG A 24 8.84 -58.97 6.09
CA ARG A 24 8.62 -57.94 7.12
C ARG A 24 9.67 -56.84 7.08
N LEU A 25 10.92 -57.19 6.80
CA LEU A 25 12.02 -56.24 6.68
C LEU A 25 11.80 -55.32 5.46
N ALA A 26 11.42 -55.90 4.32
CA ALA A 26 11.09 -55.14 3.11
C ALA A 26 9.87 -54.24 3.30
N ASP A 27 8.82 -54.72 3.99
CA ASP A 27 7.63 -53.93 4.29
C ASP A 27 7.97 -52.71 5.16
N ALA A 28 8.77 -52.89 6.21
CA ALA A 28 9.21 -51.80 7.08
C ALA A 28 10.09 -50.77 6.33
N PHE A 29 10.96 -51.25 5.44
CA PHE A 29 11.77 -50.37 4.59
C PHE A 29 10.91 -49.55 3.62
N LEU A 30 9.99 -50.20 2.90
CA LEU A 30 9.11 -49.54 1.93
C LEU A 30 8.15 -48.55 2.61
N ASP A 31 7.68 -48.84 3.83
CA ASP A 31 6.88 -47.89 4.61
C ASP A 31 7.67 -46.63 4.98
N MET A 32 8.90 -46.80 5.50
CA MET A 32 9.79 -45.68 5.79
C MET A 32 10.12 -44.87 4.52
N ASP A 33 10.49 -45.53 3.43
CA ASP A 33 10.88 -44.89 2.16
C ASP A 33 9.75 -44.06 1.55
N ARG A 34 8.51 -44.57 1.58
CA ARG A 34 7.32 -43.81 1.13
C ARG A 34 7.10 -42.55 1.95
N ARG A 35 7.25 -42.64 3.28
CA ARG A 35 7.09 -41.49 4.18
C ARG A 35 8.20 -40.47 3.97
N GLN A 36 9.44 -40.94 3.86
CA GLN A 36 10.60 -40.10 3.54
C GLN A 36 10.37 -39.35 2.23
N SER A 37 9.99 -40.06 1.16
CA SER A 37 9.74 -39.48 -0.16
C SER A 37 8.63 -38.41 -0.14
N ALA A 38 7.55 -38.65 0.60
CA ALA A 38 6.46 -37.69 0.76
C ALA A 38 6.92 -36.42 1.50
N ALA A 39 7.65 -36.59 2.60
CA ALA A 39 8.20 -35.46 3.37
C ALA A 39 9.25 -34.69 2.56
N GLU A 40 10.14 -35.37 1.84
CA GLU A 40 11.13 -34.75 0.94
C GLU A 40 10.47 -33.90 -0.14
N THR A 41 9.41 -34.42 -0.78
CA THR A 41 8.66 -33.68 -1.79
C THR A 41 8.06 -32.39 -1.22
N ALA A 42 7.52 -32.45 -0.01
CA ALA A 42 6.90 -31.29 0.63
C ALA A 42 7.94 -30.26 1.12
N VAL A 43 9.06 -30.74 1.66
CA VAL A 43 10.20 -29.88 2.05
C VAL A 43 10.79 -29.18 0.84
N PHE A 44 10.99 -29.91 -0.26
CA PHE A 44 11.48 -29.34 -1.51
C PHE A 44 10.54 -28.27 -2.06
N ALA A 45 9.23 -28.53 -2.10
CA ALA A 45 8.24 -27.55 -2.52
C ALA A 45 8.28 -26.28 -1.66
N SER A 46 8.46 -26.44 -0.36
CA SER A 46 8.56 -25.32 0.58
C SER A 46 9.84 -24.51 0.39
N ASP A 47 10.99 -25.16 0.19
CA ASP A 47 12.26 -24.48 -0.06
C ASP A 47 12.29 -23.75 -1.43
N GLU A 48 11.55 -24.24 -2.44
CA GLU A 48 11.39 -23.56 -3.73
C GLU A 48 10.51 -22.30 -3.65
N LEU A 49 9.45 -22.34 -2.85
CA LEU A 49 8.44 -21.28 -2.79
C LEU A 49 8.67 -20.29 -1.65
N TYR A 50 9.24 -20.77 -0.55
CA TYR A 50 9.33 -20.11 0.76
C TYR A 50 10.67 -20.40 1.45
N PRO A 51 11.82 -20.02 0.84
CA PRO A 51 13.14 -20.35 1.35
C PRO A 51 13.40 -19.84 2.78
N GLU A 52 12.73 -18.77 3.20
CA GLU A 52 12.80 -18.19 4.54
C GLU A 52 12.27 -19.12 5.65
N ARG A 53 11.47 -20.13 5.31
CA ARG A 53 10.92 -21.10 6.29
C ARG A 53 11.97 -22.10 6.78
N GLY A 54 13.08 -22.27 6.05
CA GLY A 54 14.23 -23.07 6.48
C GLY A 54 13.94 -24.55 6.71
N PHE A 55 12.98 -25.13 5.98
CA PHE A 55 12.59 -26.52 6.19
C PHE A 55 13.67 -27.51 5.78
N GLY A 56 14.42 -27.25 4.72
CA GLY A 56 15.54 -28.10 4.32
C GLY A 56 16.55 -28.33 5.45
N ALA A 57 16.96 -27.27 6.15
CA ALA A 57 17.91 -27.37 7.26
C ALA A 57 17.36 -28.17 8.46
N ARG A 58 16.05 -28.06 8.72
CA ARG A 58 15.37 -28.81 9.80
C ARG A 58 15.11 -30.27 9.41
N TRP A 59 14.93 -30.55 8.14
CA TRP A 59 14.70 -31.89 7.58
C TRP A 59 15.99 -32.72 7.56
N GLU A 60 17.15 -32.08 7.35
CA GLU A 60 18.44 -32.76 7.17
C GLU A 60 18.74 -33.85 8.22
N PRO A 61 18.60 -33.62 9.55
CA PRO A 61 18.91 -34.65 10.54
C PRO A 61 17.94 -35.85 10.49
N VAL A 62 16.69 -35.62 10.08
CA VAL A 62 15.68 -36.68 9.93
C VAL A 62 15.98 -37.49 8.68
N ARG A 63 16.36 -36.83 7.59
CA ARG A 63 16.80 -37.47 6.34
C ARG A 63 18.02 -38.36 6.56
N THR A 64 19.03 -37.87 7.29
CA THR A 64 20.23 -38.66 7.63
C THR A 64 19.87 -39.94 8.38
N ARG A 65 18.96 -39.88 9.37
CA ARG A 65 18.49 -41.08 10.09
C ARG A 65 17.82 -42.09 9.17
N CYS A 66 17.07 -41.64 8.16
CA CYS A 66 16.44 -42.53 7.19
C CYS A 66 17.48 -43.20 6.29
N TYR A 67 18.50 -42.45 5.82
CA TYR A 67 19.60 -43.02 5.04
C TYR A 67 20.45 -44.00 5.85
N GLU A 68 20.71 -43.72 7.12
CA GLU A 68 21.40 -44.64 8.02
C GLU A 68 20.61 -45.95 8.20
N ALA A 69 19.30 -45.86 8.46
CA ALA A 69 18.44 -47.03 8.60
C ALA A 69 18.32 -47.85 7.30
N ALA A 70 18.25 -47.17 6.15
CA ALA A 70 18.28 -47.80 4.83
C ALA A 70 19.61 -48.52 4.56
N GLY A 71 20.75 -47.92 4.94
CA GLY A 71 22.06 -48.54 4.81
C GLY A 71 22.19 -49.82 5.64
N ILE A 72 21.69 -49.80 6.88
CA ILE A 72 21.67 -50.98 7.76
C ILE A 72 20.76 -52.09 7.19
N TYR A 73 19.61 -51.71 6.63
CA TYR A 73 18.70 -52.63 5.94
C TYR A 73 19.37 -53.34 4.75
N LEU A 74 20.05 -52.58 3.87
CA LEU A 74 20.73 -53.12 2.70
C LEU A 74 21.85 -54.08 3.11
N ALA A 75 22.68 -53.70 4.07
CA ALA A 75 23.75 -54.56 4.60
C ALA A 75 23.20 -55.87 5.18
N LEU A 76 22.12 -55.81 5.96
CA LEU A 76 21.49 -57.01 6.51
C LEU A 76 20.87 -57.90 5.41
N SER A 77 20.30 -57.30 4.38
CA SER A 77 19.70 -58.03 3.25
C SER A 77 20.76 -58.79 2.45
N GLU A 78 21.90 -58.17 2.15
CA GLU A 78 23.05 -58.80 1.50
C GLU A 78 23.64 -59.97 2.33
N GLU A 79 23.74 -59.77 3.64
CA GLU A 79 24.19 -60.82 4.57
C GLU A 79 23.21 -62.01 4.60
N MET A 80 21.89 -61.74 4.60
CA MET A 80 20.86 -62.77 4.55
C MET A 80 20.89 -63.57 3.25
N GLU A 81 21.10 -62.91 2.11
CA GLU A 81 21.28 -63.59 0.82
C GLU A 81 22.53 -64.47 0.78
N THR A 82 23.63 -64.00 1.37
CA THR A 82 24.88 -64.77 1.46
C THR A 82 24.73 -65.98 2.38
N ALA A 83 24.08 -65.80 3.53
CA ALA A 83 23.78 -66.89 4.46
C ALA A 83 22.88 -67.97 3.82
N GLU A 84 21.88 -67.57 3.03
CA GLU A 84 21.00 -68.49 2.28
C GLU A 84 21.78 -69.22 1.17
N ARG A 85 22.65 -68.53 0.43
CA ARG A 85 23.50 -69.11 -0.63
C ARG A 85 24.49 -70.14 -0.08
N ASP A 86 25.15 -69.80 1.03
CA ASP A 86 26.22 -70.62 1.62
C ASP A 86 25.68 -71.65 2.63
N ASN A 87 24.36 -71.67 2.85
CA ASN A 87 23.67 -72.51 3.84
C ASN A 87 24.30 -72.38 5.24
N THR A 88 24.65 -71.16 5.62
CA THR A 88 25.27 -70.82 6.91
C THR A 88 24.25 -70.11 7.82
N PRO A 89 24.33 -70.29 9.16
CA PRO A 89 23.42 -69.62 10.08
C PRO A 89 23.77 -68.13 10.20
N LEU A 90 22.76 -67.26 10.10
CA LEU A 90 22.92 -65.82 10.36
C LEU A 90 23.21 -65.59 11.86
N PRO A 91 24.39 -65.07 12.24
CA PRO A 91 24.72 -64.84 13.65
C PRO A 91 23.77 -63.83 14.30
N GLY A 92 23.13 -64.22 15.42
CA GLY A 92 22.16 -63.36 16.12
C GLY A 92 20.91 -63.01 15.30
N GLY A 93 20.60 -63.78 14.24
CA GLY A 93 19.69 -63.37 13.18
C GLY A 93 18.33 -62.84 13.61
N ARG A 94 17.65 -63.47 14.58
CA ARG A 94 16.34 -63.01 15.07
C ARG A 94 16.41 -61.67 15.79
N GLU A 95 17.36 -61.51 16.69
CA GLU A 95 17.53 -60.29 17.49
C GLU A 95 18.01 -59.13 16.60
N ARG A 96 18.93 -59.41 15.67
CA ARG A 96 19.45 -58.40 14.74
C ARG A 96 18.39 -57.94 13.74
N VAL A 97 17.60 -58.84 13.18
CA VAL A 97 16.47 -58.43 12.31
C VAL A 97 15.45 -57.61 13.10
N ALA A 98 15.09 -58.03 14.31
CA ALA A 98 14.19 -57.24 15.15
C ALA A 98 14.74 -55.83 15.44
N ALA A 99 16.05 -55.70 15.66
CA ALA A 99 16.71 -54.41 15.85
C ALA A 99 16.64 -53.54 14.59
N VAL A 100 16.89 -54.09 13.39
CA VAL A 100 16.79 -53.32 12.13
C VAL A 100 15.36 -52.89 11.83
N ILE A 101 14.37 -53.76 12.06
CA ILE A 101 12.94 -53.39 11.96
C ILE A 101 12.63 -52.24 12.94
N GLY A 102 13.15 -52.30 14.17
CA GLY A 102 13.03 -51.22 15.15
C GLY A 102 13.63 -49.90 14.66
N GLN A 103 14.83 -49.93 14.10
CA GLN A 103 15.50 -48.74 13.54
C GLN A 103 14.74 -48.13 12.36
N LEU A 104 14.23 -48.95 11.43
CA LEU A 104 13.38 -48.49 10.33
C LEU A 104 12.08 -47.85 10.87
N GLY A 105 11.47 -48.46 11.88
CA GLY A 105 10.27 -47.92 12.54
C GLY A 105 10.53 -46.61 13.29
N ASP A 106 11.68 -46.46 13.93
CA ASP A 106 12.09 -45.23 14.62
C ASP A 106 12.39 -44.10 13.63
N ALA A 107 13.04 -44.42 12.50
CA ALA A 107 13.22 -43.47 11.40
C ALA A 107 11.88 -43.02 10.81
N ALA A 108 10.96 -43.96 10.51
CA ALA A 108 9.61 -43.64 10.04
C ALA A 108 8.84 -42.75 11.03
N ARG A 109 8.96 -43.00 12.34
CA ARG A 109 8.34 -42.16 13.37
C ARG A 109 8.92 -40.75 13.39
N ALA A 110 10.24 -40.61 13.23
CA ALA A 110 10.88 -39.29 13.15
C ALA A 110 10.40 -38.49 11.92
N VAL A 111 10.17 -39.15 10.78
CA VAL A 111 9.54 -38.53 9.60
C VAL A 111 8.13 -38.04 9.92
N ASP A 112 7.30 -38.90 10.53
CA ASP A 112 5.93 -38.52 10.89
C ASP A 112 5.88 -37.36 11.88
N GLU A 113 6.76 -37.33 12.88
CA GLU A 113 6.83 -36.26 13.88
C GLU A 113 7.24 -34.94 13.25
N PHE A 114 8.22 -34.96 12.35
CA PHE A 114 8.58 -33.80 11.54
C PHE A 114 7.40 -33.32 10.69
N TYR A 115 6.79 -34.22 9.93
CA TYR A 115 5.71 -33.86 9.01
C TYR A 115 4.47 -33.34 9.76
N ARG A 116 4.02 -34.03 10.81
CA ARG A 116 2.85 -33.63 11.61
C ARG A 116 3.04 -32.27 12.29
N ARG A 117 4.25 -31.94 12.72
CA ARG A 117 4.55 -30.64 13.35
C ARG A 117 4.35 -29.47 12.39
N ASP A 118 4.60 -29.66 11.09
CA ASP A 118 4.61 -28.61 10.09
C ASP A 118 3.62 -28.84 8.94
N GLN A 119 2.67 -29.78 9.14
CA GLN A 119 1.78 -30.34 8.12
C GLN A 119 1.10 -29.28 7.26
N ALA A 120 0.40 -28.32 7.88
CA ALA A 120 -0.34 -27.30 7.14
C ALA A 120 0.54 -26.46 6.21
N ARG A 121 1.78 -26.15 6.61
CA ARG A 121 2.72 -25.33 5.82
C ARG A 121 3.34 -26.13 4.67
N LEU A 122 3.60 -27.42 4.91
CA LEU A 122 4.14 -28.34 3.92
C LEU A 122 3.07 -28.67 2.86
N GLU A 123 1.84 -28.96 3.28
CA GLU A 123 0.71 -29.20 2.39
C GLU A 123 0.34 -27.95 1.58
N GLU A 124 0.39 -26.75 2.18
CA GLU A 124 0.24 -25.49 1.45
C GLU A 124 1.28 -25.36 0.34
N ALA A 125 2.56 -25.63 0.64
CA ALA A 125 3.63 -25.51 -0.35
C ALA A 125 3.45 -26.49 -1.52
N VAL A 126 3.06 -27.75 -1.23
CA VAL A 126 2.75 -28.75 -2.26
C VAL A 126 1.56 -28.31 -3.12
N GLY A 127 0.47 -27.85 -2.50
CA GLY A 127 -0.72 -27.38 -3.21
C GLY A 127 -0.40 -26.17 -4.11
N VAL A 128 0.35 -25.20 -3.60
CA VAL A 128 0.79 -24.04 -4.38
C VAL A 128 1.67 -24.48 -5.55
N ARG A 129 2.69 -25.31 -5.32
CA ARG A 129 3.59 -25.82 -6.36
C ARG A 129 2.82 -26.48 -7.51
N GLY A 130 1.83 -27.32 -7.17
CA GLY A 130 0.96 -27.97 -8.15
C GLY A 130 0.06 -27.04 -8.94
N SER A 131 -0.19 -25.82 -8.45
CA SER A 131 -1.08 -24.81 -9.06
C SER A 131 -0.37 -23.78 -9.95
N VAL A 132 0.96 -23.61 -9.80
CA VAL A 132 1.74 -22.58 -10.53
C VAL A 132 1.63 -22.75 -12.06
N PRO A 133 1.70 -23.96 -12.65
CA PRO A 133 1.57 -24.11 -14.09
C PRO A 133 0.22 -23.64 -14.64
N GLN A 134 -0.89 -23.94 -13.96
CA GLN A 134 -2.22 -23.47 -14.37
C GLN A 134 -2.33 -21.95 -14.23
N LEU A 135 -1.79 -21.37 -13.15
CA LEU A 135 -1.73 -19.93 -12.96
C LEU A 135 -1.00 -19.27 -14.14
N VAL A 136 0.21 -19.73 -14.48
CA VAL A 136 1.02 -19.18 -15.58
C VAL A 136 0.26 -19.22 -16.91
N GLN A 137 -0.39 -20.34 -17.24
CA GLN A 137 -1.20 -20.42 -18.45
C GLN A 137 -2.37 -19.44 -18.44
N GLN A 138 -3.13 -19.40 -17.34
CA GLN A 138 -4.29 -18.53 -17.22
C GLN A 138 -3.91 -17.05 -17.36
N VAL A 139 -2.83 -16.61 -16.72
CA VAL A 139 -2.39 -15.20 -16.80
C VAL A 139 -1.85 -14.86 -18.18
N LYS A 140 -1.15 -15.77 -18.87
CA LYS A 140 -0.66 -15.54 -20.24
C LYS A 140 -1.82 -15.39 -21.22
N VAL A 141 -2.83 -16.26 -21.14
CA VAL A 141 -4.04 -16.18 -21.98
C VAL A 141 -4.79 -14.87 -21.70
N ASN A 142 -4.96 -14.50 -20.43
CA ASN A 142 -5.60 -13.25 -20.06
C ASN A 142 -4.85 -12.02 -20.57
N ALA A 143 -3.53 -11.96 -20.35
CA ALA A 143 -2.69 -10.86 -20.81
C ALA A 143 -2.72 -10.73 -22.34
N ALA A 144 -2.63 -11.86 -23.07
CA ALA A 144 -2.73 -11.85 -24.53
C ALA A 144 -4.07 -11.30 -25.03
N ARG A 145 -5.19 -11.67 -24.36
CA ARG A 145 -6.52 -11.13 -24.67
C ARG A 145 -6.57 -9.61 -24.46
N VAL A 146 -6.23 -9.14 -23.26
CA VAL A 146 -6.33 -7.71 -22.93
C VAL A 146 -5.39 -6.86 -23.80
N ARG A 147 -4.20 -7.36 -24.12
CA ARG A 147 -3.28 -6.68 -25.06
C ARG A 147 -3.86 -6.56 -26.47
N ARG A 148 -4.52 -7.60 -26.96
CA ARG A 148 -5.23 -7.55 -28.26
C ARG A 148 -6.35 -6.52 -28.21
N ASP A 149 -7.19 -6.58 -27.18
CA ASP A 149 -8.28 -5.62 -26.98
C ASP A 149 -7.75 -4.18 -26.94
N ALA A 150 -6.59 -3.96 -26.30
CA ALA A 150 -5.94 -2.64 -26.26
C ALA A 150 -5.43 -2.19 -27.63
N ALA A 151 -4.81 -3.08 -28.40
CA ALA A 151 -4.24 -2.77 -29.71
C ALA A 151 -5.31 -2.52 -30.78
N GLU A 152 -6.44 -3.21 -30.69
CA GLU A 152 -7.58 -3.07 -31.61
C GLU A 152 -8.54 -1.94 -31.22
N SER A 153 -8.36 -1.36 -30.03
CA SER A 153 -9.19 -0.27 -29.51
C SER A 153 -8.91 1.06 -30.21
N GLU A 154 -9.96 1.86 -30.41
CA GLU A 154 -9.84 3.26 -30.84
C GLU A 154 -9.07 4.14 -29.84
N PHE A 155 -8.92 3.67 -28.60
CA PHE A 155 -8.21 4.35 -27.51
C PHE A 155 -6.74 3.91 -27.39
N ALA A 156 -6.22 3.14 -28.34
CA ALA A 156 -4.85 2.61 -28.30
C ALA A 156 -3.77 3.69 -28.16
N THR A 157 -4.05 4.92 -28.60
CA THR A 157 -3.13 6.06 -28.50
C THR A 157 -3.20 6.81 -27.17
N TYR A 158 -4.13 6.46 -26.27
CA TYR A 158 -4.27 7.14 -25.00
C TYR A 158 -3.05 6.86 -24.11
N PRO A 159 -2.44 7.89 -23.48
CA PRO A 159 -1.24 7.72 -22.65
C PRO A 159 -1.38 6.67 -21.54
N SER A 160 -2.55 6.53 -20.93
CA SER A 160 -2.83 5.48 -19.95
C SER A 160 -2.76 4.09 -20.57
N VAL A 161 -3.45 3.86 -21.69
CA VAL A 161 -3.49 2.58 -22.40
C VAL A 161 -2.10 2.18 -22.90
N LEU A 162 -1.38 3.09 -23.56
CA LEU A 162 -0.01 2.85 -24.04
C LEU A 162 0.94 2.44 -22.91
N ARG A 163 0.93 3.19 -21.81
CA ARG A 163 1.79 2.92 -20.66
C ARG A 163 1.48 1.58 -20.02
N ARG A 164 0.19 1.27 -19.83
CA ARG A 164 -0.23 -0.02 -19.24
C ARG A 164 0.08 -1.19 -20.16
N ALA A 165 -0.09 -1.03 -21.48
CA ALA A 165 0.28 -2.05 -22.45
C ALA A 165 1.79 -2.37 -22.41
N ALA A 166 2.64 -1.34 -22.37
CA ALA A 166 4.08 -1.51 -22.23
C ALA A 166 4.47 -2.21 -20.91
N GLN A 167 3.79 -1.91 -19.81
CA GLN A 167 4.03 -2.59 -18.52
C GLN A 167 3.64 -4.07 -18.56
N VAL A 168 2.56 -4.42 -19.28
CA VAL A 168 2.17 -5.83 -19.49
C VAL A 168 3.21 -6.54 -20.36
N ASP A 169 3.73 -5.89 -21.40
CA ASP A 169 4.81 -6.44 -22.25
C ASP A 169 6.07 -6.75 -21.43
N GLU A 170 6.51 -5.80 -20.61
CA GLU A 170 7.67 -5.98 -19.72
C GLU A 170 7.47 -7.11 -18.72
N ALA A 171 6.28 -7.20 -18.12
CA ALA A 171 5.94 -8.25 -17.17
C ALA A 171 5.87 -9.65 -17.82
N LEU A 172 5.45 -9.72 -19.08
CA LEU A 172 5.45 -10.97 -19.85
C LEU A 172 6.89 -11.47 -20.08
N LEU A 173 7.81 -10.58 -20.48
CA LEU A 173 9.22 -10.90 -20.63
C LEU A 173 9.85 -11.37 -19.32
N THR A 174 9.49 -10.73 -18.21
CA THR A 174 9.95 -11.12 -16.87
C THR A 174 9.45 -12.53 -16.50
N LEU A 175 8.19 -12.83 -16.79
CA LEU A 175 7.62 -14.17 -16.56
C LEU A 175 8.30 -15.24 -17.44
N GLU A 176 8.61 -14.91 -18.69
CA GLU A 176 9.32 -15.82 -19.59
C GLU A 176 10.75 -16.11 -19.12
N ALA A 177 11.47 -15.07 -18.67
CA ALA A 177 12.80 -15.23 -18.09
C ALA A 177 12.78 -16.09 -16.81
N ALA A 178 11.82 -15.86 -15.92
CA ALA A 178 11.65 -16.67 -14.71
C ALA A 178 11.31 -18.14 -15.05
N SER A 179 10.47 -18.36 -16.07
CA SER A 179 10.10 -19.71 -16.52
C SER A 179 11.30 -20.44 -17.13
N ALA A 180 12.17 -19.74 -17.87
CA ALA A 180 13.39 -20.32 -18.41
C ALA A 180 14.39 -20.72 -17.31
N GLN A 181 14.48 -19.94 -16.23
CA GLN A 181 15.29 -20.28 -15.06
C GLN A 181 14.76 -21.51 -14.31
N GLU A 182 13.44 -21.65 -14.21
CA GLU A 182 12.79 -22.83 -13.63
C GLU A 182 13.07 -24.09 -14.45
N ALA A 183 12.93 -24.01 -15.77
CA ALA A 183 13.28 -25.10 -16.68
C ALA A 183 14.78 -25.49 -16.62
N ALA A 184 15.65 -24.54 -16.28
CA ALA A 184 17.08 -24.78 -16.06
C ALA A 184 17.41 -25.33 -14.65
N GLY A 185 16.41 -25.54 -13.79
CA GLY A 185 16.59 -26.11 -12.45
C GLY A 185 17.19 -25.14 -11.42
N ALA A 186 17.07 -23.82 -11.64
CA ALA A 186 17.59 -22.83 -10.68
C ALA A 186 16.81 -22.88 -9.35
N ARG A 187 17.54 -22.85 -8.23
CA ARG A 187 16.95 -22.90 -6.89
C ARG A 187 16.04 -21.69 -6.64
N GLY A 188 14.81 -21.93 -6.19
CA GLY A 188 13.84 -20.88 -5.90
C GLY A 188 13.15 -20.28 -7.13
N ALA A 189 13.42 -20.81 -8.33
CA ALA A 189 12.87 -20.28 -9.57
C ALA A 189 11.34 -20.38 -9.64
N LEU A 190 10.73 -21.43 -9.07
CA LEU A 190 9.27 -21.56 -9.05
C LEU A 190 8.58 -20.43 -8.24
N GLY A 191 9.20 -20.00 -7.13
CA GLY A 191 8.76 -18.84 -6.37
C GLY A 191 8.79 -17.56 -7.22
N ALA A 192 9.87 -17.36 -8.00
CA ALA A 192 9.99 -16.23 -8.91
C ALA A 192 8.96 -16.28 -10.06
N VAL A 193 8.70 -17.46 -10.63
CA VAL A 193 7.66 -17.67 -11.65
C VAL A 193 6.28 -17.27 -11.12
N ARG A 194 5.93 -17.71 -9.90
CA ARG A 194 4.65 -17.35 -9.27
C ARG A 194 4.54 -15.83 -9.06
N GLN A 195 5.60 -15.20 -8.57
CA GLN A 195 5.60 -13.74 -8.35
C GLN A 195 5.45 -12.97 -9.66
N ALA A 196 6.18 -13.37 -10.71
CA ALA A 196 6.07 -12.77 -12.04
C ALA A 196 4.66 -12.97 -12.64
N ALA A 197 4.06 -14.14 -12.46
CA ALA A 197 2.69 -14.43 -12.91
C ALA A 197 1.65 -13.53 -12.22
N ASN A 198 1.72 -13.39 -10.89
CA ASN A 198 0.84 -12.50 -10.14
C ASN A 198 0.99 -11.03 -10.55
N ARG A 199 2.22 -10.58 -10.81
CA ARG A 199 2.50 -9.22 -11.30
C ARG A 199 1.89 -9.00 -12.69
N LEU A 200 2.04 -9.96 -13.60
CA LEU A 200 1.43 -9.91 -14.92
C LEU A 200 -0.11 -9.86 -14.83
N GLU A 201 -0.71 -10.65 -13.94
CA GLU A 201 -2.16 -10.62 -13.71
C GLU A 201 -2.65 -9.25 -13.25
N ALA A 202 -1.97 -8.65 -12.27
CA ALA A 202 -2.30 -7.32 -11.76
C ALA A 202 -2.20 -6.25 -12.86
N LEU A 203 -1.12 -6.25 -13.64
CA LEU A 203 -0.92 -5.29 -14.73
C LEU A 203 -1.91 -5.49 -15.89
N ALA A 204 -2.27 -6.73 -16.21
CA ALA A 204 -3.32 -7.02 -17.19
C ALA A 204 -4.69 -6.50 -16.73
N ARG A 205 -4.99 -6.56 -15.43
CA ARG A 205 -6.20 -5.96 -14.86
C ARG A 205 -6.17 -4.44 -14.96
N GLU A 206 -5.05 -3.80 -14.63
CA GLU A 206 -4.89 -2.34 -14.77
C GLU A 206 -5.03 -1.86 -16.22
N LEU A 207 -4.55 -2.63 -17.20
CA LEU A 207 -4.77 -2.32 -18.62
C LEU A 207 -6.25 -2.44 -19.01
N ALA A 208 -6.94 -3.49 -18.55
CA ALA A 208 -8.37 -3.65 -18.79
C ALA A 208 -9.18 -2.50 -18.16
N ASP A 209 -8.83 -2.08 -16.95
CA ASP A 209 -9.46 -0.94 -16.29
C ASP A 209 -9.21 0.38 -17.04
N ALA A 210 -8.00 0.59 -17.57
CA ALA A 210 -7.69 1.76 -18.40
C ALA A 210 -8.56 1.80 -19.66
N LEU A 211 -8.74 0.66 -20.34
CA LEU A 211 -9.64 0.55 -21.49
C LEU A 211 -11.09 0.82 -21.12
N ALA A 212 -11.58 0.30 -19.99
CA ALA A 212 -12.95 0.53 -19.54
C ALA A 212 -13.23 2.01 -19.22
N GLN A 213 -12.21 2.75 -18.75
CA GLN A 213 -12.34 4.18 -18.43
C GLN A 213 -12.21 5.09 -19.67
N ALA A 214 -11.50 4.65 -20.71
CA ALA A 214 -11.15 5.45 -21.87
C ALA A 214 -12.35 6.13 -22.58
N PRO A 215 -13.51 5.48 -22.80
CA PRO A 215 -14.65 6.09 -23.47
C PRO A 215 -15.13 7.40 -22.82
N SER A 216 -15.07 7.50 -21.49
CA SER A 216 -15.53 8.67 -20.74
C SER A 216 -14.55 9.85 -20.77
N ARG A 217 -13.27 9.61 -21.11
CA ARG A 217 -12.19 10.61 -21.03
C ARG A 217 -12.42 11.77 -21.99
N LEU A 218 -12.85 11.51 -23.21
CA LEU A 218 -13.06 12.56 -24.21
C LEU A 218 -14.20 13.51 -23.82
N GLY A 219 -15.33 12.97 -23.35
CA GLY A 219 -16.45 13.78 -22.87
C GLY A 219 -16.08 14.62 -21.64
N ALA A 220 -15.35 14.02 -20.70
CA ALA A 220 -14.84 14.71 -19.51
C ALA A 220 -13.88 15.85 -19.88
N ALA A 221 -12.96 15.61 -20.81
CA ALA A 221 -11.99 16.60 -21.27
C ALA A 221 -12.67 17.80 -21.97
N LYS A 222 -13.62 17.54 -22.89
CA LYS A 222 -14.41 18.59 -23.55
C LYS A 222 -15.16 19.47 -22.55
N THR A 223 -15.81 18.84 -21.58
CA THR A 223 -16.54 19.55 -20.51
C THR A 223 -15.59 20.36 -19.63
N ALA A 224 -14.45 19.80 -19.26
CA ALA A 224 -13.44 20.49 -18.46
C ALA A 224 -12.89 21.73 -19.17
N VAL A 225 -12.54 21.62 -20.46
CA VAL A 225 -12.05 22.75 -21.27
C VAL A 225 -13.11 23.86 -21.37
N ALA A 226 -14.38 23.52 -21.63
CA ALA A 226 -15.46 24.50 -21.70
C ALA A 226 -15.69 25.23 -20.35
N SER A 227 -15.65 24.47 -19.25
CA SER A 227 -15.77 25.00 -17.89
C SER A 227 -14.61 25.95 -17.55
N VAL A 228 -13.37 25.55 -17.82
CA VAL A 228 -12.18 26.38 -17.56
C VAL A 228 -12.19 27.64 -18.42
N ASN A 229 -12.62 27.55 -19.69
CA ASN A 229 -12.75 28.73 -20.55
C ASN A 229 -13.73 29.76 -19.97
N THR A 230 -14.88 29.29 -19.47
CA THR A 230 -15.88 30.17 -18.84
C THR A 230 -15.31 30.84 -17.59
N ARG A 231 -14.59 30.07 -16.76
CA ARG A 231 -13.94 30.62 -15.56
C ARG A 231 -12.85 31.63 -15.90
N LEU A 232 -12.01 31.35 -16.91
CA LEU A 232 -10.99 32.28 -17.39
C LEU A 232 -11.61 33.61 -17.82
N ALA A 233 -12.72 33.59 -18.57
CA ALA A 233 -13.44 34.80 -18.96
C ALA A 233 -13.96 35.58 -17.73
N ALA A 234 -14.52 34.88 -16.74
CA ALA A 234 -14.99 35.49 -15.50
C ALA A 234 -13.86 36.12 -14.66
N VAL A 235 -12.70 35.47 -14.58
CA VAL A 235 -11.51 35.99 -13.87
C VAL A 235 -10.96 37.22 -14.58
N ARG A 236 -10.84 37.20 -15.91
CA ARG A 236 -10.45 38.38 -16.71
C ARG A 236 -11.38 39.56 -16.46
N ASN A 237 -12.69 39.32 -16.45
CA ASN A 237 -13.67 40.37 -16.16
C ASN A 237 -13.49 40.97 -14.76
N ARG A 238 -13.25 40.14 -13.73
CA ARG A 238 -12.95 40.64 -12.38
C ARG A 238 -11.62 41.40 -12.31
N ALA A 239 -10.59 40.92 -13.00
CA ALA A 239 -9.27 41.56 -13.02
C ALA A 239 -9.30 42.98 -13.60
N HIS A 240 -10.21 43.29 -14.54
CA HIS A 240 -10.42 44.66 -15.00
C HIS A 240 -10.82 45.65 -13.88
N GLY A 241 -11.48 45.17 -12.83
CA GLY A 241 -11.84 45.99 -11.66
C GLY A 241 -10.70 46.22 -10.68
N LEU A 242 -9.55 45.57 -10.86
CA LEU A 242 -8.46 45.54 -9.90
C LEU A 242 -7.74 46.90 -9.77
N ALA A 243 -7.28 47.47 -10.89
CA ALA A 243 -6.59 48.76 -10.88
C ALA A 243 -7.47 49.90 -10.33
N PRO A 244 -8.75 50.04 -10.70
CA PRO A 244 -9.66 50.99 -10.07
C PRO A 244 -9.84 50.78 -8.55
N ALA A 245 -9.96 49.53 -8.09
CA ALA A 245 -10.09 49.22 -6.68
C ALA A 245 -8.81 49.57 -5.90
N TYR A 246 -7.63 49.23 -6.44
CA TYR A 246 -6.35 49.55 -5.84
C TYR A 246 -6.10 51.06 -5.77
N SER A 247 -6.38 51.80 -6.86
CA SER A 247 -6.32 53.27 -6.86
C SER A 247 -7.25 53.89 -5.82
N THR A 248 -8.41 53.28 -5.60
CA THR A 248 -9.35 53.72 -4.57
C THR A 248 -8.82 53.46 -3.15
N LEU A 249 -8.19 52.31 -2.90
CA LEU A 249 -7.49 52.05 -1.65
C LEU A 249 -6.44 53.13 -1.34
N LEU A 250 -5.60 53.46 -2.32
CA LEU A 250 -4.54 54.47 -2.17
C LEU A 250 -5.07 55.89 -1.87
N ARG A 251 -6.28 56.22 -2.34
CA ARG A 251 -6.90 57.53 -2.15
C ARG A 251 -7.71 57.62 -0.85
N GLU A 252 -8.37 56.54 -0.46
CA GLU A 252 -9.33 56.54 0.65
C GLU A 252 -8.73 56.13 2.00
N PHE A 253 -7.62 55.39 2.03
CA PHE A 253 -7.11 54.73 3.22
C PHE A 253 -5.61 54.97 3.45
N ASN A 254 -5.13 54.57 4.64
CA ASN A 254 -3.72 54.63 5.01
C ASN A 254 -2.86 53.78 4.03
N ALA A 255 -1.65 54.26 3.70
CA ALA A 255 -0.73 53.55 2.80
C ALA A 255 -0.44 52.11 3.25
N ALA A 256 -0.30 51.86 4.56
CA ALA A 256 -0.08 50.54 5.14
C ALA A 256 -1.19 49.54 4.77
N SER A 257 -2.42 50.03 4.53
CA SER A 257 -3.56 49.19 4.15
C SER A 257 -3.48 48.54 2.77
N SER A 258 -2.49 48.94 1.96
CA SER A 258 -2.32 48.51 0.56
C SER A 258 -0.91 48.01 0.21
N ALA A 259 0.02 48.03 1.17
CA ALA A 259 1.43 47.71 0.95
C ALA A 259 1.63 46.25 0.52
N ASP A 260 0.88 45.32 1.12
CA ASP A 260 0.90 43.89 0.80
C ASP A 260 0.30 43.55 -0.56
N LEU A 261 -0.46 44.47 -1.15
CA LEU A 261 -1.28 44.26 -2.35
C LEU A 261 -0.65 44.83 -3.64
N ALA A 262 0.51 45.49 -3.53
CA ALA A 262 1.09 46.27 -4.62
C ALA A 262 1.41 45.46 -5.89
N ASN A 263 1.70 44.16 -5.75
CA ASN A 263 2.02 43.29 -6.87
C ASN A 263 0.83 42.48 -7.40
N ASN A 264 -0.35 42.54 -6.75
CA ASN A 264 -1.48 41.67 -7.09
C ASN A 264 -1.94 41.82 -8.54
N GLU A 265 -1.86 43.02 -9.13
CA GLU A 265 -2.17 43.23 -10.54
C GLU A 265 -1.23 42.45 -11.45
N ARG A 266 0.08 42.56 -11.22
CA ARG A 266 1.08 41.84 -12.01
C ARG A 266 0.99 40.34 -11.80
N GLU A 267 0.85 39.88 -10.54
CA GLU A 267 0.79 38.45 -10.24
C GLU A 267 -0.51 37.81 -10.74
N SER A 268 -1.66 38.49 -10.62
CA SER A 268 -2.91 38.01 -11.21
C SER A 268 -2.84 37.91 -12.72
N GLN A 269 -2.24 38.89 -13.40
CA GLN A 269 -2.08 38.85 -14.86
C GLN A 269 -1.19 37.68 -15.29
N ARG A 270 -0.06 37.45 -14.62
CA ARG A 270 0.82 36.30 -14.89
C ARG A 270 0.08 34.97 -14.74
N ALA A 271 -0.71 34.82 -13.67
CA ALA A 271 -1.49 33.62 -13.43
C ALA A 271 -2.62 33.45 -14.48
N ILE A 272 -3.27 34.54 -14.91
CA ILE A 272 -4.25 34.52 -16.02
C ILE A 272 -3.59 34.08 -17.33
N ASP A 273 -2.40 34.60 -17.64
CA ASP A 273 -1.66 34.26 -18.86
C ASP A 273 -1.22 32.79 -18.85
N ALA A 274 -0.70 32.30 -17.72
CA ALA A 274 -0.35 30.89 -17.52
C ALA A 274 -1.58 29.97 -17.64
N ALA A 275 -2.73 30.37 -17.07
CA ALA A 275 -3.98 29.64 -17.23
C ALA A 275 -4.45 29.60 -18.68
N ASN A 276 -4.29 30.69 -19.43
CA ASN A 276 -4.65 30.75 -20.84
C ASN A 276 -3.73 29.85 -21.69
N ASP A 277 -2.42 29.89 -21.48
CA ASP A 277 -1.47 29.00 -22.18
C ASP A 277 -1.79 27.53 -21.93
N ALA A 278 -2.03 27.15 -20.67
CA ALA A 278 -2.42 25.79 -20.32
C ALA A 278 -3.74 25.38 -21.00
N LEU A 279 -4.72 26.29 -21.07
CA LEU A 279 -6.00 26.03 -21.75
C LEU A 279 -5.84 25.90 -23.27
N ASP A 280 -4.97 26.69 -23.89
CA ASP A 280 -4.69 26.60 -25.34
C ASP A 280 -3.98 25.28 -25.67
N ARG A 281 -3.02 24.87 -24.85
CA ARG A 281 -2.40 23.53 -24.94
C ARG A 281 -3.42 22.40 -24.72
N ALA A 282 -4.38 22.58 -23.81
CA ALA A 282 -5.44 21.59 -23.59
C ALA A 282 -6.34 21.42 -24.82
N ARG A 283 -6.63 22.53 -25.53
CA ARG A 283 -7.37 22.51 -26.79
C ARG A 283 -6.58 21.81 -27.90
N ALA A 284 -5.28 22.09 -28.00
CA ALA A 284 -4.39 21.42 -28.94
C ALA A 284 -4.36 19.89 -28.68
N ALA A 285 -4.21 19.47 -27.42
CA ALA A 285 -4.25 18.06 -27.05
C ALA A 285 -5.59 17.39 -27.43
N LEU A 286 -6.72 18.08 -27.27
CA LEU A 286 -8.01 17.58 -27.76
C LEU A 286 -8.07 17.44 -29.29
N ALA A 287 -7.48 18.38 -30.03
CA ALA A 287 -7.41 18.31 -31.49
C ALA A 287 -6.54 17.13 -31.97
N GLU A 288 -5.54 16.73 -31.19
CA GLU A 288 -4.68 15.57 -31.40
C GLU A 288 -5.29 14.25 -30.88
N ASN A 289 -6.57 14.25 -30.48
CA ASN A 289 -7.26 13.11 -29.87
C ASN A 289 -6.57 12.56 -28.60
N ASN A 290 -6.00 13.46 -27.79
CA ASN A 290 -5.37 13.14 -26.51
C ASN A 290 -6.11 13.81 -25.33
N PRO A 291 -7.26 13.25 -24.91
CA PRO A 291 -8.07 13.84 -23.85
C PRO A 291 -7.42 13.74 -22.46
N GLU A 292 -6.48 12.83 -22.24
CA GLU A 292 -5.82 12.68 -20.94
C GLU A 292 -4.86 13.83 -20.67
N SER A 293 -4.03 14.19 -21.65
CA SER A 293 -3.19 15.39 -21.55
C SER A 293 -4.03 16.66 -21.45
N ALA A 294 -5.18 16.73 -22.15
CA ALA A 294 -6.10 17.84 -21.99
C ALA A 294 -6.65 17.95 -20.55
N LEU A 295 -7.00 16.85 -19.90
CA LEU A 295 -7.45 16.84 -18.50
C LEU A 295 -6.36 17.31 -17.53
N GLU A 296 -5.12 16.86 -17.71
CA GLU A 296 -3.97 17.32 -16.92
C GLU A 296 -3.74 18.84 -17.08
N LEU A 297 -3.76 19.33 -18.33
CA LEU A 297 -3.60 20.75 -18.63
C LEU A 297 -4.76 21.60 -18.09
N THR A 298 -6.00 21.12 -18.13
CA THR A 298 -7.12 21.82 -17.47
C THR A 298 -6.98 21.87 -15.95
N THR A 299 -6.32 20.89 -15.34
CA THR A 299 -6.02 20.90 -13.90
C THR A 299 -4.99 21.97 -13.59
N SER A 300 -3.92 22.07 -14.38
CA SER A 300 -2.94 23.17 -14.29
C SER A 300 -3.59 24.54 -14.50
N ALA A 301 -4.45 24.69 -15.51
CA ALA A 301 -5.18 25.93 -15.75
C ALA A 301 -6.07 26.33 -14.56
N ARG A 302 -6.76 25.37 -13.92
CA ARG A 302 -7.55 25.63 -12.71
C ARG A 302 -6.70 26.11 -11.53
N GLY A 303 -5.52 25.55 -11.35
CA GLY A 303 -4.57 26.00 -10.32
C GLY A 303 -4.18 27.46 -10.52
N ASN A 304 -3.71 27.80 -11.73
CA ASN A 304 -3.37 29.17 -12.09
C ASN A 304 -4.56 30.14 -11.95
N LEU A 305 -5.78 29.72 -12.34
CA LEU A 305 -6.98 30.55 -12.14
C LEU A 305 -7.29 30.77 -10.66
N ALA A 306 -7.09 29.77 -9.79
CA ALA A 306 -7.29 29.94 -8.36
C ALA A 306 -6.30 30.95 -7.76
N GLU A 307 -5.04 30.92 -8.19
CA GLU A 307 -4.04 31.92 -7.80
C GLU A 307 -4.44 33.32 -8.27
N ALA A 308 -4.82 33.47 -9.55
CA ALA A 308 -5.29 34.75 -10.08
C ALA A 308 -6.49 35.31 -9.30
N GLU A 309 -7.46 34.45 -8.99
CA GLU A 309 -8.63 34.81 -8.19
C GLU A 309 -8.27 35.28 -6.80
N GLN A 310 -7.33 34.60 -6.13
CA GLN A 310 -6.86 35.00 -4.82
C GLN A 310 -6.26 36.41 -4.85
N GLN A 311 -5.43 36.71 -5.86
CA GLN A 311 -4.80 38.03 -6.00
C GLN A 311 -5.83 39.13 -6.30
N VAL A 312 -6.79 38.88 -7.19
CA VAL A 312 -7.85 39.83 -7.54
C VAL A 312 -8.77 40.08 -6.34
N ASP A 313 -9.25 39.00 -5.72
CA ASP A 313 -10.20 39.08 -4.61
C ASP A 313 -9.60 39.78 -3.40
N ALA A 314 -8.30 39.60 -3.11
CA ALA A 314 -7.63 40.22 -1.97
C ALA A 314 -7.77 41.75 -1.96
N VAL A 315 -7.62 42.40 -3.12
CA VAL A 315 -7.76 43.85 -3.25
C VAL A 315 -9.22 44.28 -3.06
N THR A 316 -10.15 43.62 -3.74
CA THR A 316 -11.58 43.98 -3.67
C THR A 316 -12.16 43.73 -2.28
N LYS A 317 -11.76 42.64 -1.62
CA LYS A 317 -12.18 42.31 -0.25
C LYS A 317 -11.58 43.29 0.75
N ARG A 318 -10.30 43.66 0.60
CA ARG A 318 -9.67 44.68 1.45
C ARG A 318 -10.40 46.02 1.33
N LEU A 319 -10.71 46.46 0.11
CA LEU A 319 -11.45 47.71 -0.10
C LEU A 319 -12.85 47.68 0.53
N ALA A 320 -13.59 46.58 0.37
CA ALA A 320 -14.92 46.42 0.96
C ALA A 320 -14.85 46.45 2.50
N LEU A 321 -13.94 45.66 3.09
CA LEU A 321 -13.73 45.60 4.54
C LEU A 321 -13.42 46.98 5.13
N LEU A 322 -12.47 47.71 4.54
CA LEU A 322 -12.07 49.00 5.08
C LEU A 322 -13.17 50.06 4.94
N ARG A 323 -13.99 50.00 3.88
CA ARG A 323 -15.17 50.88 3.74
C ARG A 323 -16.25 50.56 4.77
N GLU A 324 -16.50 49.29 5.04
CA GLU A 324 -17.41 48.85 6.08
C GLU A 324 -16.96 49.35 7.46
N VAL A 325 -15.69 49.11 7.82
CA VAL A 325 -15.12 49.56 9.10
C VAL A 325 -15.11 51.08 9.19
N ARG A 326 -14.79 51.79 8.11
CA ARG A 326 -14.83 53.27 8.10
C ARG A 326 -16.24 53.82 8.30
N ALA A 327 -17.27 53.13 7.80
CA ALA A 327 -18.66 53.57 7.94
C ALA A 327 -19.12 53.53 9.40
N ASP A 328 -18.74 52.52 10.17
CA ASP A 328 -18.99 52.45 11.61
C ASP A 328 -17.87 51.70 12.36
N PRO A 329 -16.76 52.39 12.72
CA PRO A 329 -15.68 51.76 13.46
C PRO A 329 -16.12 51.31 14.85
N ARG A 330 -17.08 52.02 15.45
CA ARG A 330 -17.57 51.72 16.80
C ARG A 330 -18.32 50.40 16.82
N ALA A 331 -19.10 50.08 15.79
CA ALA A 331 -19.76 48.78 15.67
C ALA A 331 -18.74 47.63 15.69
N THR A 332 -17.60 47.77 15.01
CA THR A 332 -16.54 46.74 14.98
C THR A 332 -15.99 46.49 16.39
N ALA A 333 -15.57 47.52 17.12
CA ALA A 333 -15.11 47.34 18.51
C ALA A 333 -16.23 46.85 19.43
N GLN A 334 -17.47 47.31 19.23
CA GLN A 334 -18.60 46.92 20.04
C GLN A 334 -18.90 45.41 19.92
N ALA A 335 -18.76 44.83 18.72
CA ALA A 335 -18.88 43.39 18.52
C ALA A 335 -17.85 42.60 19.34
N VAL A 336 -16.60 43.08 19.42
CA VAL A 336 -15.57 42.47 20.26
C VAL A 336 -15.88 42.66 21.75
N ARG A 337 -16.36 43.85 22.17
CA ARG A 337 -16.82 44.10 23.55
C ARG A 337 -17.97 43.18 23.96
N PHE A 338 -18.89 42.85 23.06
CA PHE A 338 -19.95 41.87 23.32
C PHE A 338 -19.37 40.48 23.60
N ARG A 339 -18.46 39.98 22.74
CA ARG A 339 -17.78 38.69 22.98
C ARG A 339 -16.99 38.68 24.28
N LEU A 340 -16.33 39.78 24.60
CA LEU A 340 -15.60 39.93 25.86
C LEU A 340 -16.53 39.86 27.07
N ARG A 341 -17.68 40.56 27.02
CA ARG A 341 -18.69 40.52 28.08
C ARG A 341 -19.25 39.12 28.28
N ASP A 342 -19.48 38.38 27.19
CA ASP A 342 -19.93 37.00 27.26
C ASP A 342 -18.89 36.10 27.93
N ALA A 343 -17.61 36.29 27.64
CA ALA A 343 -16.51 35.58 28.30
C ALA A 343 -16.40 35.94 29.80
N GLN A 344 -16.56 37.22 30.16
CA GLN A 344 -16.61 37.67 31.57
C GLN A 344 -17.79 37.04 32.31
N MET A 345 -18.98 37.05 31.70
CA MET A 345 -20.18 36.41 32.27
C MET A 345 -19.97 34.89 32.45
N LEU A 346 -19.32 34.23 31.49
CA LEU A 346 -18.94 32.83 31.61
C LEU A 346 -18.00 32.62 32.82
N ALA A 347 -16.97 33.45 32.98
CA ALA A 347 -16.04 33.38 34.11
C ALA A 347 -16.76 33.52 35.45
N VAL A 348 -17.69 34.48 35.57
CA VAL A 348 -18.54 34.67 36.75
C VAL A 348 -19.39 33.43 37.02
N SER A 349 -20.13 32.94 36.02
CA SER A 349 -21.01 31.78 36.17
C SER A 349 -20.29 30.49 36.58
N ARG A 350 -18.99 30.39 36.27
CA ARG A 350 -18.13 29.24 36.57
C ARG A 350 -17.30 29.41 37.84
N GLY A 351 -17.38 30.55 38.52
CA GLY A 351 -16.56 30.86 39.69
C GLY A 351 -15.06 30.95 39.36
N LEU A 352 -14.72 31.36 38.14
CA LEU A 352 -13.34 31.45 37.62
C LEU A 352 -12.80 32.89 37.59
N VAL A 353 -13.48 33.82 38.27
CA VAL A 353 -13.13 35.25 38.28
C VAL A 353 -11.72 35.48 38.84
N GLY A 354 -11.30 34.74 39.87
CA GLY A 354 -9.97 34.88 40.46
C GLY A 354 -8.82 34.52 39.50
N GLU A 355 -9.08 33.67 38.50
CA GLU A 355 -8.08 33.22 37.54
C GLU A 355 -8.08 34.08 36.26
N TRP A 356 -9.28 34.46 35.78
CA TRP A 356 -9.44 35.10 34.46
C TRP A 356 -9.99 36.51 34.49
N GLY A 357 -10.47 37.02 35.62
CA GLY A 357 -11.11 38.33 35.73
C GLY A 357 -10.20 39.47 35.29
N SER A 358 -9.02 39.59 35.91
CA SER A 358 -8.03 40.62 35.56
C SER A 358 -7.54 40.51 34.12
N VAL A 359 -7.43 39.29 33.59
CA VAL A 359 -6.98 39.01 32.23
C VAL A 359 -7.99 39.50 31.19
N LEU A 360 -9.28 39.28 31.45
CA LEU A 360 -10.38 39.76 30.60
C LEU A 360 -10.58 41.27 30.73
N ASP A 361 -10.47 41.83 31.94
CA ASP A 361 -10.59 43.28 32.16
C ASP A 361 -9.47 44.05 31.44
N ALA A 362 -8.25 43.51 31.43
CA ALA A 362 -7.15 44.09 30.65
C ALA A 362 -7.44 44.12 29.13
N GLN A 363 -8.34 43.27 28.62
CA GLN A 363 -8.78 43.35 27.21
C GLN A 363 -9.76 44.50 26.99
N VAL A 364 -10.52 44.95 28.00
CA VAL A 364 -11.36 46.15 27.88
C VAL A 364 -10.48 47.36 27.60
N ASP A 365 -9.46 47.59 28.44
CA ASP A 365 -8.49 48.67 28.27
C ASP A 365 -7.72 48.58 26.96
N ARG A 366 -7.48 47.35 26.47
CA ARG A 366 -6.85 47.14 25.17
C ARG A 366 -7.78 47.54 24.02
N ILE A 367 -9.07 47.17 24.05
CA ILE A 367 -10.05 47.57 23.03
C ILE A 367 -10.21 49.10 23.00
N ASP A 368 -10.18 49.74 24.17
CA ASP A 368 -10.26 51.21 24.28
C ASP A 368 -9.04 51.87 23.63
N ARG A 369 -7.82 51.42 23.96
CA ARG A 369 -6.58 51.89 23.31
C ARG A 369 -6.56 51.68 21.79
N ILE A 370 -7.03 50.52 21.33
CA ILE A 370 -7.15 50.22 19.88
C ILE A 370 -8.12 51.22 19.22
N SER A 371 -9.23 51.54 19.88
CA SER A 371 -10.21 52.52 19.38
C SER A 371 -9.67 53.95 19.38
N GLU A 372 -8.91 54.33 20.39
CA GLU A 372 -8.26 55.64 20.51
C GLU A 372 -7.11 55.83 19.49
N ALA A 373 -6.51 54.75 19.00
CA ALA A 373 -5.46 54.80 17.98
C ALA A 373 -5.96 55.26 16.60
N LEU A 374 -7.28 55.23 16.35
CA LEU A 374 -7.89 55.73 15.11
C LEU A 374 -7.85 57.27 15.04
N THR A 375 -6.69 57.82 14.65
CA THR A 375 -6.44 59.27 14.58
C THR A 375 -6.07 59.74 13.18
N GLY A 376 -6.21 61.05 12.93
CA GLY A 376 -5.83 61.68 11.66
C GLY A 376 -6.89 61.59 10.55
N ARG A 377 -6.52 62.05 9.35
CA ARG A 377 -7.43 62.13 8.19
C ARG A 377 -7.75 60.77 7.56
N HIS A 378 -6.76 59.87 7.55
CA HIS A 378 -6.90 58.49 7.09
C HIS A 378 -6.34 57.54 8.18
N PRO A 379 -7.12 57.27 9.23
CA PRO A 379 -6.72 56.32 10.27
C PRO A 379 -6.34 54.95 9.69
N ASP A 380 -5.45 54.24 10.37
CA ASP A 380 -5.08 52.87 9.96
C ASP A 380 -6.16 51.85 10.38
N TYR A 381 -7.23 51.80 9.60
CA TYR A 381 -8.33 50.85 9.82
C TYR A 381 -7.89 49.39 9.66
N LEU A 382 -6.79 49.12 8.95
CA LEU A 382 -6.30 47.74 8.81
C LEU A 382 -5.64 47.27 10.11
N ALA A 383 -4.75 48.08 10.69
CA ALA A 383 -4.16 47.79 11.98
C ALA A 383 -5.24 47.67 13.07
N TYR A 384 -6.22 48.57 13.06
CA TYR A 384 -7.36 48.53 13.96
C TYR A 384 -8.13 47.20 13.94
N VAL A 385 -8.50 46.71 12.75
CA VAL A 385 -9.18 45.42 12.61
C VAL A 385 -8.29 44.26 13.07
N ALA A 386 -7.02 44.25 12.64
CA ALA A 386 -6.07 43.20 13.02
C ALA A 386 -5.85 43.10 14.54
N GLU A 387 -5.78 44.25 15.23
CA GLU A 387 -5.65 44.27 16.68
C GLU A 387 -6.93 43.81 17.40
N LEU A 388 -8.11 44.17 16.89
CA LEU A 388 -9.39 43.67 17.41
C LEU A 388 -9.58 42.16 17.18
N ASP A 389 -9.10 41.63 16.05
CA ASP A 389 -9.10 40.20 15.78
C ASP A 389 -8.16 39.46 16.74
N THR A 390 -6.98 40.02 17.03
CA THR A 390 -6.05 39.48 18.04
C THR A 390 -6.71 39.39 19.43
N VAL A 391 -7.52 40.40 19.81
CA VAL A 391 -8.31 40.35 21.05
C VAL A 391 -9.39 39.27 20.99
N THR A 392 -10.07 39.14 19.85
CA THR A 392 -11.09 38.10 19.64
C THR A 392 -10.52 36.68 19.78
N GLU A 393 -9.37 36.41 19.16
CA GLU A 393 -8.67 35.13 19.25
C GLU A 393 -8.23 34.82 20.69
N PHE A 394 -7.71 35.84 21.39
CA PHE A 394 -7.35 35.73 22.79
C PHE A 394 -8.56 35.36 23.66
N ILE A 395 -9.70 36.03 23.48
CA ILE A 395 -10.95 35.76 24.19
C ILE A 395 -11.39 34.30 23.93
N ALA A 396 -11.36 33.85 22.67
CA ALA A 396 -11.73 32.48 22.31
C ALA A 396 -10.84 31.45 23.03
N GLY A 397 -9.52 31.66 23.05
CA GLY A 397 -8.59 30.79 23.75
C GLY A 397 -8.81 30.74 25.27
N VAL A 398 -9.19 31.87 25.88
CA VAL A 398 -9.58 31.92 27.30
C VAL A 398 -10.88 31.14 27.54
N VAL A 399 -11.91 31.36 26.73
CA VAL A 399 -13.20 30.65 26.82
C VAL A 399 -13.01 29.15 26.71
N ASP A 400 -12.16 28.69 25.80
CA ASP A 400 -11.86 27.26 25.64
C ASP A 400 -11.18 26.66 26.88
N ARG A 401 -10.24 27.40 27.52
CA ARG A 401 -9.62 26.96 28.77
C ARG A 401 -10.62 26.90 29.93
N MET A 402 -11.51 27.88 30.04
CA MET A 402 -12.59 27.86 31.05
C MET A 402 -13.53 26.67 30.86
N ARG A 403 -13.87 26.34 29.61
CA ARG A 403 -14.71 25.19 29.27
C ARG A 403 -14.03 23.87 29.63
N LYS A 404 -12.72 23.74 29.39
CA LYS A 404 -11.94 22.55 29.75
C LYS A 404 -11.78 22.37 31.26
N HIS A 405 -11.62 23.44 32.04
CA HIS A 405 -11.57 23.39 33.51
C HIS A 405 -12.87 22.83 34.14
N ALA A 406 -14.00 22.97 33.46
CA ALA A 406 -15.27 22.39 33.93
C ALA A 406 -15.37 20.87 33.71
N GLY A 407 -14.57 20.28 32.82
CA GLY A 407 -14.51 18.83 32.58
C GLY A 407 -13.75 18.08 33.67
N GLN A 408 -12.77 18.71 34.32
CA GLN A 408 -11.90 18.09 35.33
C GLN A 408 -12.45 18.13 36.77
N ARG A 409 -13.53 18.88 37.05
CA ARG A 409 -14.20 18.91 38.37
C ARG A 409 -15.44 18.00 38.47
N ARG A 410 -15.68 17.15 37.46
CA ARG A 410 -16.82 16.21 37.41
C ARG A 410 -16.40 14.73 37.31
N GLU A 411 -15.16 14.43 37.62
CA GLU A 411 -14.68 13.11 38.07
C GLU A 411 -14.28 13.24 39.54
#